data_AF-A0A2V7JQV9-F1
#
_entry.id   AF-A0A2V7JQV9-F1
#
_cell.length_a   1.000
_cell.length_b   1.000
_cell.length_c   1.000
_cell.angle_alpha   90.00
_cell.angle_beta   90.00
_cell.angle_gamma   90.00
#
_symmetry.space_group_name_H-M   'P 1'
#
loop_
_entity.id
_entity.type
_entity.pdbx_description
1 polymer ?
#
loop_
_entity_poly.entity_id
_entity_poly.type
_entity_poly.pdbx_seq_one_letter_code
_entity_poly.pdbx_strand_id
1 'polypeptide(L)'
;MQSFPSKYVKARARFQEVIVSNRKFALPSIVSFLAIAACTPPARLNAPGSTGAAGDWPSYNRTLPGDRFSPLAEINRSNVAQLKSVCTYTLPEVTSLQTGPIVVGGTMFFTTDTISYSIDAATCTEKWKQVRHSASPSRLAVHRGFAYMNGRLFRGTSDAHALAMDASDGHVIWDTPLDVKGPGVSYPMAPIAANGLVFIGNAGGDQVGVTGHVYDGLCSCDLDQSAIADIRWGVLDIIHLRSRQPNSVRSCRKSGP
;
A
#
# COMPACT_ATOMS: atom_id res chain seq x y z
N MET A 1 23.07 -35.39 29.39
CA MET A 1 23.28 -36.25 28.22
C MET A 1 21.90 -36.64 27.69
N GLN A 2 21.37 -35.87 26.74
CA GLN A 2 20.26 -36.25 25.87
C GLN A 2 20.21 -35.23 24.72
N SER A 3 20.32 -35.76 23.51
CA SER A 3 20.60 -35.08 22.25
C SER A 3 19.31 -34.75 21.49
N PHE A 4 19.17 -33.52 21.02
CA PHE A 4 18.18 -33.15 19.99
C PHE A 4 18.89 -32.96 18.65
N PRO A 5 18.38 -33.49 17.52
CA PRO A 5 18.98 -33.23 16.22
C PRO A 5 18.51 -31.87 15.69
N SER A 6 19.45 -30.94 15.63
CA SER A 6 19.37 -29.71 14.84
C SER A 6 19.43 -30.05 13.35
N LYS A 7 18.38 -29.68 12.60
CA LYS A 7 18.44 -29.55 11.14
C LYS A 7 18.11 -28.11 10.75
N TYR A 8 18.98 -27.18 11.12
CA TYR A 8 19.05 -25.88 10.47
C TYR A 8 19.90 -26.00 9.21
N VAL A 9 19.24 -25.96 8.05
CA VAL A 9 19.92 -25.75 6.76
C VAL A 9 20.44 -24.31 6.75
N LYS A 10 21.75 -24.19 6.89
CA LYS A 10 22.49 -22.93 6.90
C LYS A 10 22.55 -22.38 5.48
N ALA A 11 21.63 -21.51 5.09
CA ALA A 11 21.76 -20.74 3.85
C ALA A 11 22.93 -19.76 4.01
N ARG A 12 24.09 -20.11 3.46
CA ARG A 12 25.26 -19.23 3.38
C ARG A 12 24.97 -18.16 2.32
N ALA A 13 24.84 -16.90 2.74
CA ALA A 13 25.02 -15.77 1.84
C ALA A 13 26.48 -15.79 1.34
N ARG A 14 26.69 -16.09 0.05
CA ARG A 14 27.99 -15.86 -0.60
C ARG A 14 28.10 -14.39 -0.92
N PHE A 15 28.99 -13.69 -0.21
CA PHE A 15 29.55 -12.42 -0.68
C PHE A 15 30.57 -12.75 -1.77
N GLN A 16 30.35 -12.29 -3.01
CA GLN A 16 31.43 -12.14 -3.98
C GLN A 16 31.91 -10.69 -3.89
N GLU A 17 33.13 -10.50 -3.42
CA GLU A 17 33.89 -9.28 -3.69
C GLU A 17 34.19 -9.24 -5.20
N VAL A 18 33.70 -8.20 -5.88
CA VAL A 18 34.15 -7.87 -7.23
C VAL A 18 35.18 -6.77 -7.10
N ILE A 19 36.45 -7.15 -7.23
CA ILE A 19 37.57 -6.24 -7.43
C ILE A 19 37.40 -5.60 -8.80
N VAL A 20 37.13 -4.29 -8.84
CA VAL A 20 37.13 -3.51 -10.08
C VAL A 20 38.58 -3.20 -10.46
N SER A 21 39.18 -4.03 -11.32
CA SER A 21 40.48 -3.75 -11.95
C SER A 21 40.31 -2.71 -13.05
N ASN A 22 40.90 -1.54 -12.83
CA ASN A 22 40.85 -0.38 -13.73
C ASN A 22 41.84 -0.56 -14.89
N ARG A 23 41.39 -1.02 -16.06
CA ARG A 23 42.19 -0.99 -17.30
C ARG A 23 41.63 0.07 -18.24
N LYS A 24 42.44 1.11 -18.44
CA LYS A 24 42.24 2.19 -19.43
C LYS A 24 42.30 1.58 -20.84
N PHE A 25 41.24 1.74 -21.62
CA PHE A 25 41.27 1.51 -23.07
C PHE A 25 40.99 2.82 -23.81
N ALA A 26 41.86 3.08 -24.78
CA ALA A 26 41.90 4.28 -25.60
C ALA A 26 40.75 4.35 -26.61
N LEU A 27 40.27 5.57 -26.86
CA LEU A 27 39.28 5.93 -27.86
C LEU A 27 39.90 6.05 -29.26
N PRO A 28 39.16 5.74 -30.33
CA PRO A 28 39.29 6.47 -31.57
C PRO A 28 38.04 7.33 -31.84
N SER A 29 38.32 8.55 -32.29
CA SER A 29 37.38 9.57 -32.71
C SER A 29 36.45 9.10 -33.83
N ILE A 30 35.14 9.29 -33.66
CA ILE A 30 34.16 9.25 -34.75
C ILE A 30 33.34 10.53 -34.69
N VAL A 31 33.34 11.23 -35.83
CA VAL A 31 32.61 12.46 -36.14
C VAL A 31 31.11 12.18 -35.95
N SER A 32 30.48 12.88 -35.00
CA SER A 32 29.06 12.72 -34.69
C SER A 32 28.26 13.84 -35.37
N PHE A 33 27.31 13.45 -36.22
CA PHE A 33 26.33 14.34 -36.84
C PHE A 33 25.52 15.07 -35.76
N LEU A 34 25.47 16.40 -35.84
CA LEU A 34 24.66 17.24 -34.96
C LEU A 34 23.18 17.11 -35.34
N ALA A 35 22.48 16.13 -34.78
CA ALA A 35 21.03 16.08 -34.80
C ALA A 35 20.50 17.15 -33.83
N ILE A 36 19.86 18.19 -34.36
CA ILE A 36 19.13 19.18 -33.57
C ILE A 36 17.94 18.44 -32.94
N ALA A 37 18.13 17.98 -31.70
CA ALA A 37 17.05 17.47 -30.88
C ALA A 37 16.12 18.64 -30.57
N ALA A 38 14.95 18.67 -31.22
CA ALA A 38 13.85 19.53 -30.81
C ALA A 38 13.56 19.23 -29.34
N CYS A 39 13.79 20.22 -28.48
CA CYS A 39 13.47 20.13 -27.07
C CYS A 39 11.95 20.22 -26.93
N THR A 40 11.24 19.12 -27.22
CA THR A 40 9.88 18.94 -26.74
C THR A 40 9.97 18.98 -25.22
N PRO A 41 9.29 19.94 -24.54
CA PRO A 41 9.19 19.87 -23.09
C PRO A 41 8.64 18.48 -22.74
N PRO A 42 9.15 17.82 -21.68
CA PRO A 42 8.60 16.54 -21.28
C PRO A 42 7.09 16.74 -21.16
N ALA A 43 6.33 15.93 -21.90
CA ALA A 43 4.89 15.84 -21.70
C ALA A 43 4.70 15.77 -20.19
N ARG A 44 3.94 16.72 -19.61
CA ARG A 44 3.60 16.66 -18.20
C ARG A 44 3.06 15.27 -17.99
N LEU A 45 3.77 14.44 -17.23
CA LEU A 45 3.22 13.20 -16.72
C LEU A 45 1.95 13.64 -15.99
N ASN A 46 0.79 13.45 -16.61
CA ASN A 46 -0.47 13.50 -15.90
C ASN A 46 -0.26 12.55 -14.74
N ALA A 47 -0.23 13.09 -13.52
CA ALA A 47 -0.04 12.32 -12.32
C ALA A 47 -1.04 11.14 -12.38
N PRO A 48 -0.57 9.89 -12.41
CA PRO A 48 -1.48 8.75 -12.38
C PRO A 48 -2.10 8.71 -10.98
N GLY A 49 -3.25 9.37 -10.82
CA GLY A 49 -3.89 9.51 -9.52
C GLY A 49 -5.37 9.90 -9.57
N SER A 50 -5.99 10.01 -10.74
CA SER A 50 -7.41 10.34 -10.88
C SER A 50 -8.12 9.44 -11.89
N THR A 51 -7.98 8.13 -11.76
CA THR A 51 -8.74 7.15 -12.56
C THR A 51 -10.14 6.85 -11.97
N GLY A 52 -10.63 7.66 -11.04
CA GLY A 52 -11.98 7.56 -10.48
C GLY A 52 -12.93 8.58 -11.11
N ALA A 53 -14.23 8.30 -11.06
CA ALA A 53 -15.24 9.30 -11.42
C ALA A 53 -15.06 10.56 -10.55
N ALA A 54 -15.53 11.72 -11.01
CA ALA A 54 -15.32 12.99 -10.28
C ALA A 54 -15.82 12.96 -8.82
N GLY A 55 -16.79 12.09 -8.50
CA GLY A 55 -17.33 11.87 -7.15
C GLY A 55 -16.64 10.79 -6.32
N ASP A 56 -15.68 10.04 -6.86
CA ASP A 56 -14.95 9.03 -6.09
C ASP A 56 -13.93 9.68 -5.13
N TRP A 57 -13.71 8.99 -4.00
CA TRP A 57 -12.68 9.28 -3.00
C TRP A 57 -11.84 8.03 -2.71
N PRO A 58 -10.95 7.61 -3.64
CA PRO A 58 -10.34 6.27 -3.61
C PRO A 58 -9.19 6.11 -2.62
N SER A 59 -8.74 7.18 -1.97
CA SER A 59 -7.63 7.15 -1.02
C SER A 59 -7.90 8.08 0.15
N TYR A 60 -7.19 7.90 1.27
CA TYR A 60 -7.34 8.73 2.47
C TYR A 60 -7.32 10.24 2.19
N ASN A 61 -6.49 10.69 1.24
CA ASN A 61 -6.40 12.10 0.85
C ASN A 61 -7.00 12.41 -0.53
N ARG A 62 -7.86 11.53 -1.06
CA ARG A 62 -8.41 11.53 -2.42
C ARG A 62 -7.36 11.33 -3.52
N THR A 63 -6.46 12.28 -3.66
CA THR A 63 -5.42 12.34 -4.70
C THR A 63 -4.04 12.08 -4.10
N LEU A 64 -3.08 11.63 -4.92
CA LEU A 64 -1.70 11.39 -4.47
C LEU A 64 -0.99 12.65 -3.93
N PRO A 65 -1.16 13.86 -4.51
CA PRO A 65 -0.65 15.10 -3.91
C PRO A 65 -1.19 15.38 -2.50
N GLY A 66 -2.32 14.78 -2.14
CA GLY A 66 -2.90 14.88 -0.81
C GLY A 66 -3.61 16.20 -0.53
N ASP A 67 -4.12 16.87 -1.57
CA ASP A 67 -4.81 18.15 -1.47
C ASP A 67 -6.15 18.09 -0.72
N ARG A 68 -6.75 16.90 -0.61
CA ARG A 68 -8.09 16.68 -0.03
C ARG A 68 -9.16 17.59 -0.65
N PHE A 69 -8.98 17.98 -1.91
CA PHE A 69 -9.88 18.87 -2.60
C PHE A 69 -10.92 18.08 -3.41
N SER A 70 -12.21 18.33 -3.22
CA SER A 70 -13.29 17.79 -4.05
C SER A 70 -13.70 18.78 -5.14
N PRO A 71 -13.84 18.36 -6.41
CA PRO A 71 -14.33 19.20 -7.49
C PRO A 71 -15.87 19.31 -7.51
N LEU A 72 -16.57 18.54 -6.65
CA LEU A 72 -18.02 18.59 -6.55
C LEU A 72 -18.47 19.96 -6.01
N ALA A 73 -19.47 20.56 -6.64
CA ALA A 73 -19.97 21.89 -6.32
C ALA A 73 -21.48 21.95 -6.07
N GLU A 74 -22.15 20.79 -6.01
CA GLU A 74 -23.58 20.70 -5.72
C GLU A 74 -23.92 21.36 -4.39
N ILE A 75 -23.14 21.04 -3.35
CA ILE A 75 -23.20 21.72 -2.05
C ILE A 75 -22.27 22.94 -2.11
N ASN A 76 -22.81 24.11 -1.81
CA ASN A 76 -22.10 25.38 -1.87
C ASN A 76 -22.63 26.37 -0.81
N ARG A 77 -22.06 27.57 -0.78
CA ARG A 77 -22.36 28.59 0.25
C ARG A 77 -23.83 29.00 0.30
N SER A 78 -24.56 28.89 -0.81
CA SER A 78 -25.97 29.29 -0.86
C SER A 78 -26.95 28.22 -0.35
N ASN A 79 -26.55 26.95 -0.34
CA ASN A 79 -27.43 25.84 0.02
C ASN A 79 -26.94 24.95 1.17
N VAL A 80 -25.73 25.17 1.70
CA VAL A 80 -25.17 24.35 2.81
C VAL A 80 -26.07 24.32 4.05
N ALA A 81 -26.84 25.38 4.29
CA ALA A 81 -27.81 25.45 5.39
C ALA A 81 -28.99 24.48 5.23
N GLN A 82 -29.17 23.85 4.07
CA GLN A 82 -30.26 22.91 3.77
C GLN A 82 -29.84 21.44 3.98
N LEU A 83 -28.59 21.18 4.38
CA LEU A 83 -28.10 19.82 4.60
C LEU A 83 -28.91 19.09 5.67
N LYS A 84 -29.19 17.82 5.40
CA LYS A 84 -29.87 16.89 6.30
C LYS A 84 -29.10 15.58 6.32
N SER A 85 -29.19 14.85 7.43
CA SER A 85 -28.69 13.48 7.47
C SER A 85 -29.49 12.62 6.49
N VAL A 86 -28.80 11.90 5.61
CA VAL A 86 -29.41 10.94 4.67
C VAL A 86 -29.53 9.57 5.34
N CYS A 87 -28.48 9.15 6.04
CA CYS A 87 -28.44 7.88 6.75
C CYS A 87 -27.41 7.91 7.88
N THR A 88 -27.53 6.98 8.82
CA THR A 88 -26.58 6.76 9.91
C THR A 88 -26.26 5.27 9.99
N TYR A 89 -24.98 4.93 10.05
CA TYR A 89 -24.52 3.58 10.36
C TYR A 89 -23.99 3.53 11.79
N THR A 90 -24.61 2.71 12.64
CA THR A 90 -24.19 2.52 14.03
C THR A 90 -23.23 1.34 14.11
N LEU A 91 -22.02 1.59 14.60
CA LEU A 91 -21.04 0.52 14.82
C LEU A 91 -21.53 -0.47 15.88
N PRO A 92 -21.25 -1.77 15.75
CA PRO A 92 -21.54 -2.78 16.77
C PRO A 92 -20.56 -2.70 17.97
N GLU A 93 -19.69 -1.68 18.02
CA GLU A 93 -18.64 -1.52 19.02
C GLU A 93 -18.46 -0.05 19.42
N VAL A 94 -18.05 0.18 20.67
CA VAL A 94 -17.65 1.50 21.16
C VAL A 94 -16.13 1.60 21.04
N THR A 95 -15.67 2.38 20.07
CA THR A 95 -14.24 2.49 19.74
C THR A 95 -13.88 3.87 19.21
N SER A 96 -12.60 4.18 19.14
CA SER A 96 -12.11 5.42 18.54
C SER A 96 -12.16 5.33 17.00
N LEU A 97 -12.93 6.22 16.38
CA LEU A 97 -13.09 6.26 14.93
C LEU A 97 -12.20 7.35 14.32
N GLN A 98 -11.02 6.95 13.84
CA GLN A 98 -10.08 7.85 13.14
C GLN A 98 -10.01 7.60 11.63
N THR A 99 -10.84 6.68 11.13
CA THR A 99 -10.87 6.31 9.71
C THR A 99 -11.23 7.51 8.86
N GLY A 100 -10.46 7.75 7.80
CA GLY A 100 -10.90 8.54 6.66
C GLY A 100 -11.57 7.58 5.69
N PRO A 101 -12.92 7.56 5.60
CA PRO A 101 -13.59 6.64 4.70
C PRO A 101 -13.15 6.90 3.26
N ILE A 102 -13.01 5.82 2.49
CA ILE A 102 -12.79 5.92 1.04
C ILE A 102 -14.07 5.49 0.33
N VAL A 103 -14.37 6.11 -0.81
CA VAL A 103 -15.56 5.83 -1.62
C VAL A 103 -15.13 5.51 -3.03
N VAL A 104 -15.52 4.34 -3.54
CA VAL A 104 -15.24 3.93 -4.92
C VAL A 104 -16.50 3.30 -5.50
N GLY A 105 -17.01 3.86 -6.60
CA GLY A 105 -18.17 3.30 -7.29
C GLY A 105 -19.41 3.18 -6.40
N GLY A 106 -19.66 4.19 -5.56
CA GLY A 106 -20.80 4.22 -4.63
C GLY A 106 -20.66 3.31 -3.40
N THR A 107 -19.54 2.62 -3.23
CA THR A 107 -19.25 1.81 -2.03
C THR A 107 -18.30 2.55 -1.12
N MET A 108 -18.67 2.69 0.16
CA MET A 108 -17.84 3.31 1.18
C MET A 108 -17.14 2.23 2.02
N PHE A 109 -15.83 2.36 2.16
CA PHE A 109 -15.00 1.47 2.96
C PHE A 109 -14.37 2.23 4.13
N PHE A 110 -14.40 1.64 5.32
CA PHE A 110 -13.83 2.24 6.51
C PHE A 110 -13.45 1.17 7.55
N THR A 111 -12.68 1.59 8.56
CA THR A 111 -12.10 0.67 9.54
C THR A 111 -12.25 1.16 10.97
N THR A 112 -12.35 0.22 11.90
CA THR A 112 -11.92 0.38 13.28
C THR A 112 -10.59 -0.36 13.49
N ASP A 113 -10.05 -0.40 14.71
CA ASP A 113 -8.85 -1.19 15.00
C ASP A 113 -9.01 -2.67 14.62
N THR A 114 -10.19 -3.23 14.90
CA THR A 114 -10.50 -4.67 14.83
C THR A 114 -11.41 -5.04 13.67
N ILE A 115 -12.15 -4.09 13.09
CA ILE A 115 -13.17 -4.39 12.09
C ILE A 115 -12.96 -3.57 10.82
N SER A 116 -13.18 -4.23 9.69
CA SER A 116 -13.18 -3.70 8.34
C SER A 116 -14.62 -3.68 7.83
N TYR A 117 -15.09 -2.57 7.28
CA TYR A 117 -16.48 -2.39 6.86
C TYR A 117 -16.58 -1.96 5.40
N SER A 118 -17.66 -2.41 4.76
CA SER A 118 -18.17 -1.89 3.49
C SER A 118 -19.66 -1.62 3.60
N ILE A 119 -20.05 -0.42 3.20
CA ILE A 119 -21.45 0.01 3.17
C ILE A 119 -21.77 0.64 1.81
N ASP A 120 -23.05 0.66 1.46
CA ASP A 120 -23.53 1.56 0.40
C ASP A 120 -23.40 3.02 0.85
N ALA A 121 -22.76 3.86 0.03
CA ALA A 121 -22.46 5.25 0.40
C ALA A 121 -23.70 6.15 0.42
N ALA A 122 -24.79 5.77 -0.27
CA ALA A 122 -26.02 6.53 -0.32
C ALA A 122 -27.03 6.10 0.76
N THR A 123 -27.09 4.81 1.08
CA THR A 123 -28.09 4.26 2.01
C THR A 123 -27.53 3.86 3.37
N CYS A 124 -26.21 3.83 3.55
CA CYS A 124 -25.52 3.29 4.72
C CYS A 124 -25.81 1.80 4.98
N THR A 125 -26.32 1.05 4.00
CA THR A 125 -26.60 -0.38 4.16
C THR A 125 -25.29 -1.18 4.19
N GLU A 126 -25.10 -2.03 5.21
CA GLU A 126 -23.96 -2.95 5.30
C GLU A 126 -23.94 -3.88 4.08
N LYS A 127 -22.83 -3.87 3.34
CA LYS A 127 -22.56 -4.85 2.28
C LYS A 127 -21.81 -6.04 2.85
N TRP A 128 -20.74 -5.75 3.59
CA TRP A 128 -19.99 -6.75 4.33
C TRP A 128 -19.25 -6.12 5.51
N LYS A 129 -18.88 -6.98 6.45
CA LYS A 129 -18.07 -6.65 7.61
C LYS A 129 -17.11 -7.80 7.88
N GLN A 130 -15.85 -7.49 8.08
CA GLN A 130 -14.82 -8.47 8.38
C GLN A 130 -14.16 -8.13 9.72
N VAL A 131 -14.29 -9.05 10.68
CA VAL A 131 -13.69 -8.91 12.01
C VAL A 131 -12.32 -9.58 12.01
N ARG A 132 -11.31 -8.89 12.54
CA ARG A 132 -10.00 -9.46 12.81
C ARG A 132 -9.70 -9.35 14.30
N HIS A 133 -9.49 -10.51 14.92
CA HIS A 133 -9.02 -10.56 16.29
C HIS A 133 -7.49 -10.50 16.29
N SER A 134 -6.94 -9.46 16.89
CA SER A 134 -5.50 -9.33 17.09
C SER A 134 -5.07 -10.12 18.34
N ALA A 135 -3.97 -10.88 18.24
CA ALA A 135 -3.42 -11.61 19.38
C ALA A 135 -2.84 -10.68 20.47
N SER A 136 -2.48 -9.44 20.08
CA SER A 136 -2.09 -8.36 20.98
C SER A 136 -2.86 -7.10 20.63
N PRO A 137 -3.78 -6.63 21.49
CA PRO A 137 -4.49 -5.40 21.24
C PRO A 137 -3.52 -4.20 21.28
N SER A 138 -3.66 -3.28 20.33
CA SER A 138 -2.88 -2.04 20.32
C SER A 138 -3.31 -1.15 21.48
N ARG A 139 -2.34 -0.51 22.13
CA ARG A 139 -2.59 0.51 23.14
C ARG A 139 -3.31 1.74 22.58
N LEU A 140 -3.16 2.03 21.28
CA LEU A 140 -3.89 3.13 20.64
C LEU A 140 -5.33 2.72 20.27
N ALA A 141 -5.56 1.43 19.98
CA ALA A 141 -6.85 0.89 19.55
C ALA A 141 -7.55 1.75 18.48
N VAL A 142 -6.80 2.23 17.48
CA VAL A 142 -7.29 3.09 16.39
C VAL A 142 -6.76 2.63 15.03
N HIS A 143 -7.52 2.90 13.98
CA HIS A 143 -7.08 2.72 12.60
C HIS A 143 -7.60 3.86 11.70
N ARG A 144 -6.79 4.29 10.72
CA ARG A 144 -7.06 5.50 9.90
C ARG A 144 -7.67 5.23 8.53
N GLY A 145 -7.90 3.98 8.15
CA GLY A 145 -8.64 3.62 6.95
C GLY A 145 -7.85 2.77 5.97
N PHE A 146 -8.37 2.60 4.76
CA PHE A 146 -7.79 1.76 3.73
C PHE A 146 -6.99 2.54 2.69
N ALA A 147 -6.09 1.83 2.02
CA ALA A 147 -5.77 2.13 0.62
C ALA A 147 -6.61 1.26 -0.30
N TYR A 148 -6.94 1.75 -1.50
CA TYR A 148 -7.59 0.97 -2.55
C TYR A 148 -6.74 0.95 -3.81
N MET A 149 -6.60 -0.22 -4.44
CA MET A 149 -5.98 -0.36 -5.75
C MET A 149 -6.48 -1.64 -6.42
N ASN A 150 -6.94 -1.54 -7.68
CA ASN A 150 -7.35 -2.68 -8.51
C ASN A 150 -8.35 -3.64 -7.84
N GLY A 151 -9.41 -3.11 -7.21
CA GLY A 151 -10.43 -3.93 -6.55
C GLY A 151 -10.01 -4.52 -5.20
N ARG A 152 -8.84 -4.13 -4.67
CA ARG A 152 -8.33 -4.60 -3.38
C ARG A 152 -8.23 -3.46 -2.38
N LEU A 153 -8.47 -3.80 -1.12
CA LEU A 153 -8.29 -2.92 0.04
C LEU A 153 -7.05 -3.36 0.81
N PHE A 154 -6.28 -2.38 1.29
CA PHE A 154 -5.07 -2.63 2.07
C PHE A 154 -5.13 -1.90 3.41
N ARG A 155 -4.74 -2.58 4.48
CA ARG A 155 -4.66 -2.01 5.83
C ARG A 155 -3.52 -2.60 6.65
N GLY A 156 -3.13 -1.87 7.69
CA GLY A 156 -2.32 -2.41 8.77
C GLY A 156 -3.16 -2.99 9.91
N THR A 157 -2.48 -3.57 10.90
CA THR A 157 -3.10 -4.08 12.12
C THR A 157 -2.37 -3.65 13.39
N SER A 158 -3.06 -3.82 14.51
CA SER A 158 -2.55 -3.64 15.85
C SER A 158 -1.47 -4.65 16.25
N ASP A 159 -1.41 -5.83 15.61
CA ASP A 159 -0.45 -6.91 15.88
C ASP A 159 0.69 -7.00 14.86
N ALA A 160 0.99 -5.90 14.16
CA ALA A 160 2.12 -5.77 13.23
C ALA A 160 2.00 -6.53 11.90
N HIS A 161 0.78 -6.63 11.36
CA HIS A 161 0.52 -7.21 10.04
C HIS A 161 0.13 -6.16 9.00
N ALA A 162 0.36 -6.49 7.73
CA ALA A 162 -0.27 -5.89 6.58
C ALA A 162 -1.28 -6.88 5.98
N LEU A 163 -2.42 -6.37 5.51
CA LEU A 163 -3.47 -7.16 4.85
C LEU A 163 -3.77 -6.63 3.46
N ALA A 164 -4.12 -7.55 2.56
CA ALA A 164 -4.99 -7.25 1.41
C ALA A 164 -6.31 -7.99 1.54
N MET A 165 -7.38 -7.32 1.13
CA MET A 165 -8.73 -7.82 1.13
C MET A 165 -9.38 -7.57 -0.23
N ASP A 166 -10.23 -8.46 -0.68
CA ASP A 166 -11.08 -8.20 -1.83
C ASP A 166 -12.15 -7.14 -1.45
N ALA A 167 -12.29 -6.09 -2.26
CA ALA A 167 -13.20 -5.00 -1.95
C ALA A 167 -14.68 -5.40 -2.11
N SER A 168 -14.97 -6.45 -2.88
CA SER A 168 -16.35 -6.85 -3.18
C SER A 168 -17.03 -7.59 -2.03
N ASP A 169 -16.28 -8.42 -1.30
CA ASP A 169 -16.81 -9.30 -0.25
C ASP A 169 -16.06 -9.21 1.09
N GLY A 170 -14.92 -8.50 1.14
CA GLY A 170 -14.12 -8.35 2.35
C GLY A 170 -13.28 -9.59 2.70
N HIS A 171 -13.18 -10.58 1.81
CA HIS A 171 -12.31 -11.74 2.03
C HIS A 171 -10.84 -11.30 2.10
N VAL A 172 -10.11 -11.82 3.10
CA VAL A 172 -8.67 -11.56 3.24
C VAL A 172 -7.90 -12.40 2.22
N ILE A 173 -7.29 -11.74 1.24
CA ILE A 173 -6.47 -12.35 0.19
C ILE A 173 -5.12 -12.80 0.76
N TRP A 174 -4.50 -11.95 1.58
CA TRP A 174 -3.29 -12.26 2.32
C TRP A 174 -3.20 -11.45 3.62
N ASP A 175 -2.52 -12.05 4.60
CA ASP A 175 -2.20 -11.46 5.90
C ASP A 175 -0.71 -11.75 6.16
N THR A 176 0.14 -10.72 6.14
CA THR A 176 1.60 -10.85 6.24
C THR A 176 2.13 -10.15 7.49
N PRO A 177 2.84 -10.86 8.38
CA PRO A 177 3.53 -10.21 9.49
C PRO A 177 4.68 -9.36 8.95
N LEU A 178 4.82 -8.14 9.47
CA LEU A 178 5.91 -7.23 9.14
C LEU A 178 7.04 -7.43 10.16
N ASP A 179 8.27 -7.64 9.68
CA ASP A 179 9.46 -7.99 10.50
C ASP A 179 10.01 -6.79 11.27
N VAL A 180 9.21 -6.29 12.22
CA VAL A 180 9.61 -5.23 13.15
C VAL A 180 9.56 -5.77 14.56
N LYS A 181 10.74 -5.97 15.13
CA LYS A 181 10.89 -6.51 16.48
C LYS A 181 10.72 -5.38 17.49
N GLY A 182 9.73 -5.51 18.37
CA GLY A 182 9.54 -4.64 19.52
C GLY A 182 8.15 -4.84 20.13
N PRO A 183 8.01 -4.87 21.46
CA PRO A 183 6.69 -4.89 22.08
C PRO A 183 5.91 -3.62 21.70
N GLY A 184 4.66 -3.74 21.26
CA GLY A 184 3.77 -2.59 21.02
C GLY A 184 3.88 -1.92 19.63
N VAL A 185 4.60 -2.51 18.67
CA VAL A 185 4.55 -2.05 17.27
C VAL A 185 3.16 -2.28 16.69
N SER A 186 2.59 -1.28 16.03
CA SER A 186 1.30 -1.37 15.34
C SER A 186 1.31 -0.56 14.05
N TYR A 187 0.33 -0.79 13.17
CA TYR A 187 0.17 -0.08 11.89
C TYR A 187 -1.21 0.59 11.81
N PRO A 188 -1.44 1.68 12.55
CA PRO A 188 -2.74 2.35 12.62
C PRO A 188 -2.98 3.35 11.47
N MET A 189 -2.02 3.55 10.56
CA MET A 189 -2.19 4.47 9.44
C MET A 189 -3.01 3.86 8.31
N ALA A 190 -3.66 4.72 7.50
CA ALA A 190 -4.14 4.29 6.19
C ALA A 190 -2.92 4.12 5.27
N PRO A 191 -2.73 2.96 4.63
CA PRO A 191 -1.66 2.80 3.65
C PRO A 191 -1.84 3.74 2.45
N ILE A 192 -0.82 3.81 1.60
CA ILE A 192 -0.91 4.44 0.27
C ILE A 192 -0.66 3.34 -0.76
N ALA A 193 -1.58 3.15 -1.70
CA ALA A 193 -1.42 2.18 -2.79
C ALA A 193 -1.36 2.91 -4.14
N ALA A 194 -0.29 2.69 -4.90
CA ALA A 194 -0.10 3.29 -6.22
C ALA A 194 0.87 2.45 -7.06
N ASN A 195 0.63 2.36 -8.36
CA ASN A 195 1.54 1.69 -9.32
C ASN A 195 1.92 0.27 -8.92
N GLY A 196 0.98 -0.51 -8.37
CA GLY A 196 1.23 -1.87 -7.94
C GLY A 196 2.05 -1.97 -6.65
N LEU A 197 2.32 -0.86 -5.96
CA LEU A 197 3.01 -0.82 -4.67
C LEU A 197 2.05 -0.39 -3.56
N VAL A 198 2.26 -0.93 -2.37
CA VAL A 198 1.56 -0.54 -1.14
C VAL A 198 2.60 -0.06 -0.13
N PHE A 199 2.46 1.19 0.29
CA PHE A 199 3.32 1.84 1.27
C PHE A 199 2.63 1.89 2.64
N ILE A 200 3.32 1.41 3.68
CA ILE A 200 2.77 1.35 5.04
C ILE A 200 3.86 1.69 6.07
N GLY A 201 3.50 2.42 7.14
CA GLY A 201 4.43 2.80 8.20
C GLY A 201 3.95 2.40 9.60
N ASN A 202 4.90 2.11 10.50
CA ASN A 202 4.59 1.68 11.87
C ASN A 202 4.42 2.85 12.85
N ALA A 203 3.78 2.55 13.98
CA ALA A 203 3.64 3.40 15.15
C ALA A 203 4.23 2.74 16.41
N GLY A 204 4.36 3.54 17.47
CA GLY A 204 4.83 3.12 18.80
C GLY A 204 6.06 3.90 19.30
N GLY A 205 6.60 4.84 18.53
CA GLY A 205 7.76 5.64 18.96
C GLY A 205 7.49 6.43 20.24
N ASP A 206 6.24 6.86 20.42
CA ASP A 206 5.71 7.59 21.57
C ASP A 206 5.37 6.72 22.79
N GLN A 207 5.28 5.39 22.62
CA GLN A 207 4.84 4.48 23.68
C GLN A 207 5.91 3.49 24.15
N VAL A 208 6.73 3.03 23.22
CA VAL A 208 7.66 1.90 23.40
C VAL A 208 9.01 2.15 22.71
N GLY A 209 9.24 3.36 22.19
CA GLY A 209 10.53 3.77 21.63
C GLY A 209 10.91 3.09 20.31
N VAL A 210 9.93 2.64 19.52
CA VAL A 210 10.22 1.99 18.22
C VAL A 210 10.67 3.01 17.18
N THR A 211 11.59 2.60 16.31
CA THR A 211 12.00 3.38 15.15
C THR A 211 10.89 3.35 14.10
N GLY A 212 10.63 4.49 13.45
CA GLY A 212 9.70 4.58 12.33
C GLY A 212 10.32 4.00 11.06
N HIS A 213 9.59 3.14 10.40
CA HIS A 213 9.93 2.48 9.15
C HIS A 213 8.78 2.65 8.16
N VAL A 214 9.11 2.73 6.87
CA VAL A 214 8.15 2.65 5.77
C VAL A 214 8.48 1.40 4.97
N TYR A 215 7.45 0.61 4.71
CA TYR A 215 7.51 -0.62 3.92
C TYR A 215 6.81 -0.43 2.60
N ASP A 216 7.42 -0.94 1.53
CA ASP A 216 6.77 -1.13 0.24
C ASP A 216 6.62 -2.62 -0.07
N GLY A 217 5.51 -2.97 -0.72
CA GLY A 217 5.23 -4.34 -1.17
C GLY A 217 4.58 -4.32 -2.55
N LEU A 218 5.06 -5.19 -3.44
CA LEU A 218 4.47 -5.37 -4.77
C LEU A 218 3.15 -6.15 -4.66
N CYS A 219 2.06 -5.48 -4.98
CA CYS A 219 0.78 -6.10 -5.25
C CYS A 219 0.80 -6.65 -6.68
N SER A 220 1.31 -7.88 -6.84
CA SER A 220 1.23 -8.57 -8.13
C SER A 220 -0.24 -8.88 -8.45
N CYS A 221 -0.74 -8.29 -9.53
CA CYS A 221 -2.05 -8.60 -10.12
C CYS A 221 -1.92 -9.50 -11.37
N ASP A 222 -0.69 -9.81 -11.82
CA ASP A 222 -0.42 -10.45 -13.13
C ASP A 222 0.30 -11.81 -13.03
N LEU A 223 0.46 -12.36 -11.83
CA LEU A 223 1.02 -13.70 -11.67
C LEU A 223 -0.09 -14.64 -11.19
N ASP A 224 -0.28 -15.70 -11.97
CA ASP A 224 -1.11 -16.87 -11.73
C ASP A 224 -1.23 -17.19 -10.23
N GLN A 225 -2.42 -17.56 -9.75
CA GLN A 225 -2.77 -17.71 -8.32
C GLN A 225 -1.83 -18.67 -7.54
N SER A 226 -1.04 -19.48 -8.24
CA SER A 226 0.01 -20.34 -7.71
C SER A 226 1.30 -19.61 -7.28
N ALA A 227 1.43 -18.29 -7.52
CA ALA A 227 2.63 -17.50 -7.26
C ALA A 227 2.49 -16.45 -6.12
N ILE A 228 1.40 -16.46 -5.34
CA ILE A 228 1.16 -15.53 -4.21
C ILE A 228 2.21 -15.65 -3.08
N ALA A 229 3.21 -16.52 -3.22
CA ALA A 229 4.23 -16.81 -2.20
C ALA A 229 5.40 -15.81 -2.08
N ASP A 230 5.48 -14.71 -2.85
CA ASP A 230 6.65 -13.81 -2.76
C ASP A 230 6.28 -12.32 -2.84
N ILE A 231 5.49 -11.82 -1.88
CA ILE A 231 5.46 -10.38 -1.56
C ILE A 231 6.75 -10.06 -0.80
N ARG A 232 7.67 -9.35 -1.44
CA ARG A 232 8.89 -8.88 -0.79
C ARG A 232 8.65 -7.51 -0.18
N TRP A 233 8.70 -7.45 1.15
CA TRP A 233 8.68 -6.20 1.90
C TRP A 233 10.11 -5.68 2.05
N GLY A 234 10.36 -4.45 1.62
CA GLY A 234 11.60 -3.73 1.86
C GLY A 234 11.41 -2.66 2.95
N VAL A 235 12.45 -2.38 3.74
CA VAL A 235 12.51 -1.17 4.58
C VAL A 235 13.09 -0.05 3.72
N LEU A 236 12.38 1.05 3.56
CA LEU A 236 12.91 2.25 2.93
C LEU A 236 13.69 3.07 3.98
N ASP A 237 15.02 2.93 4.01
CA ASP A 237 15.89 3.87 4.72
C ASP A 237 15.92 5.19 3.93
N ILE A 238 15.37 6.26 4.50
CA ILE A 238 15.38 7.61 3.88
C ILE A 238 16.78 8.22 4.03
N ILE A 239 17.78 7.70 3.32
CA ILE A 239 19.05 8.38 2.99
C ILE A 239 19.50 7.96 1.58
N HIS A 240 19.39 8.88 0.62
CA HIS A 240 19.88 8.87 -0.78
C HIS A 240 19.30 7.86 -1.79
N LEU A 241 18.55 8.40 -2.76
CA LEU A 241 18.09 7.74 -3.98
C LEU A 241 19.26 7.36 -4.91
N ARG A 242 19.47 6.06 -5.14
CA ARG A 242 20.02 5.55 -6.42
C ARG A 242 19.10 4.46 -6.96
N SER A 243 18.57 4.73 -8.15
CA SER A 243 17.73 3.85 -8.94
C SER A 243 18.43 2.53 -9.26
N ARG A 244 17.83 1.39 -8.89
CA ARG A 244 18.08 0.10 -9.56
C ARG A 244 16.99 -0.13 -10.60
N GLN A 245 17.40 -0.24 -11.86
CA GLN A 245 16.57 -0.79 -12.95
C GLN A 245 16.36 -2.30 -12.73
N PRO A 246 15.16 -2.85 -13.00
CA PRO A 246 14.94 -4.29 -12.95
C PRO A 246 15.50 -4.96 -14.22
N ASN A 247 16.55 -5.78 -14.06
CA ASN A 247 17.03 -6.67 -15.11
C ASN A 247 16.39 -8.06 -14.99
N SER A 248 16.02 -8.58 -16.16
CA SER A 248 15.64 -9.97 -16.52
C SER A 248 14.22 -10.45 -16.17
N VAL A 249 13.26 -10.15 -17.05
CA VAL A 249 12.17 -11.07 -17.37
C VAL A 249 12.67 -11.97 -18.50
N ARG A 250 12.85 -13.28 -18.23
CA ARG A 250 13.04 -14.26 -19.31
C ARG A 250 11.65 -14.55 -19.91
N SER A 251 11.49 -14.29 -21.21
CA SER A 251 10.26 -14.63 -21.94
C SER A 251 10.07 -16.14 -22.02
N CYS A 252 8.96 -16.68 -21.51
CA CYS A 252 8.50 -18.00 -21.91
C CYS A 252 7.89 -17.90 -23.32
N ARG A 253 8.58 -18.45 -24.32
CA ARG A 253 8.02 -18.70 -25.64
C ARG A 253 6.85 -19.69 -25.50
N LYS A 254 5.70 -19.37 -26.12
CA LYS A 254 4.64 -20.33 -26.40
C LYS A 254 5.18 -21.40 -27.34
N SER A 255 5.13 -22.66 -26.93
CA SER A 255 5.14 -23.80 -27.85
C SER A 255 3.70 -24.27 -28.01
N GLY A 256 3.19 -24.17 -29.23
CA GLY A 256 2.16 -25.06 -29.75
C GLY A 256 2.59 -25.49 -31.16
N PRO A 257 1.82 -26.35 -31.84
CA PRO A 257 0.72 -27.17 -31.33
C PRO A 257 1.18 -28.44 -30.60
#